data_AF-A0A9Q3IAQ9-F1
#
_entry.id   AF-A0A9Q3IAQ9-F1
#
_cell.length_a   1.000
_cell.length_b   1.000
_cell.length_c   1.000
_cell.angle_alpha   90.00
_cell.angle_beta   90.00
_cell.angle_gamma   90.00
#
_symmetry.space_group_name_H-M   'P 1'
#
loop_
_entity.id
_entity.type
_entity.pdbx_description
1 polymer ?
#
loop_
_entity_poly.entity_id
_entity_poly.type
_entity_poly.pdbx_seq_one_letter_code
_entity_poly.pdbx_strand_id
1 'polypeptide(L)'
;MGRRACDTAEEKEYNKQRWENSHIEADFKEGDQVLVSTLNFNNLKGPKKMRDSIVGPFTIIKLIGKTEEDKFPSRKKNNTPPEIVEVEDSHGPLRKIIKARTIRLNGKDQRQYLVRLKKKTADTDKWLAEDAIPDGHLHLRRFRTSGRTEQSHQ
;
A
#
# COMPACT_ATOMS: atom_id res chain seq x y z
N MET A 1 -8.88 27.23 -2.76
CA MET A 1 -7.60 26.69 -2.25
C MET A 1 -7.35 25.34 -2.94
N GLY A 2 -6.76 25.39 -4.13
CA GLY A 2 -6.56 24.20 -4.97
C GLY A 2 -5.47 23.28 -4.42
N ARG A 3 -5.71 21.97 -4.45
CA ARG A 3 -4.72 20.95 -4.11
C ARG A 3 -3.69 20.87 -5.24
N ARG A 4 -2.42 21.13 -4.93
CA ARG A 4 -1.30 20.82 -5.83
C ARG A 4 -1.22 19.30 -5.97
N ALA A 5 -1.34 18.80 -7.19
CA ALA A 5 -0.97 17.43 -7.53
C ALA A 5 0.55 17.30 -7.35
N CYS A 6 0.99 16.54 -6.35
CA CYS A 6 2.40 16.22 -6.10
C CYS A 6 2.77 14.94 -6.85
N ASP A 7 2.69 15.00 -8.18
CA ASP A 7 3.20 13.96 -9.09
C ASP A 7 4.19 14.59 -10.09
N THR A 8 4.96 15.60 -9.65
CA THR A 8 5.85 16.34 -10.52
C THR A 8 7.20 15.64 -10.67
N ALA A 9 7.80 15.76 -11.87
CA ALA A 9 9.16 15.33 -12.13
C ALA A 9 10.16 15.90 -11.10
N GLU A 10 9.85 17.07 -10.57
CA GLU A 10 10.57 17.76 -9.50
C GLU A 10 10.65 16.95 -8.19
N GLU A 11 9.61 16.18 -7.82
CA GLU A 11 9.64 15.33 -6.62
C GLU A 11 10.54 14.11 -6.82
N LYS A 12 10.51 13.52 -8.03
CA LYS A 12 11.41 12.42 -8.40
C LYS A 12 12.86 12.91 -8.40
N GLU A 13 13.11 14.10 -8.91
CA GLU A 13 14.42 14.73 -8.93
C GLU A 13 14.89 15.10 -7.53
N TYR A 14 14.02 15.67 -6.69
CA TYR A 14 14.31 15.96 -5.29
C TYR A 14 14.65 14.68 -4.50
N ASN A 15 13.88 13.61 -4.68
CA ASN A 15 14.14 12.33 -4.02
C ASN A 15 15.45 11.69 -4.51
N LYS A 16 15.75 11.77 -5.83
CA LYS A 16 17.03 11.34 -6.41
C LYS A 16 18.20 12.11 -5.79
N GLN A 17 18.14 13.43 -5.78
CA GLN A 17 19.21 14.27 -5.20
C GLN A 17 19.39 14.00 -3.70
N ARG A 18 18.31 13.86 -2.94
CA ARG A 18 18.36 13.48 -1.52
C ARG A 18 19.03 12.13 -1.33
N TRP A 19 18.70 11.16 -2.17
CA TRP A 19 19.27 9.82 -2.13
C TRP A 19 20.77 9.87 -2.47
N GLU A 20 21.16 10.51 -3.57
CA GLU A 20 22.55 10.70 -3.99
C GLU A 20 23.39 11.43 -2.93
N ASN A 21 22.83 12.44 -2.27
CA ASN A 21 23.53 13.18 -1.22
C ASN A 21 23.71 12.38 0.07
N SER A 22 22.84 11.40 0.35
CA SER A 22 22.86 10.62 1.59
C SER A 22 23.44 9.21 1.43
N HIS A 23 23.48 8.68 0.21
CA HIS A 23 24.01 7.35 -0.09
C HIS A 23 25.47 7.47 -0.50
N ILE A 24 26.33 6.92 0.35
CA ILE A 24 27.74 6.74 0.06
C ILE A 24 27.91 5.30 -0.41
N GLU A 25 28.29 5.12 -1.67
CA GLU A 25 28.65 3.80 -2.18
C GLU A 25 29.98 3.39 -1.54
N ALA A 26 30.02 2.20 -0.96
CA ALA A 26 31.21 1.72 -0.28
C ALA A 26 32.17 1.06 -1.29
N ASP A 27 33.43 1.47 -1.26
CA ASP A 27 34.49 0.96 -2.14
C ASP A 27 35.03 -0.40 -1.66
N PHE A 28 34.26 -1.45 -1.89
CA PHE A 28 34.65 -2.83 -1.55
C PHE A 28 35.70 -3.40 -2.50
N LYS A 29 36.68 -4.13 -1.94
CA LYS A 29 37.69 -4.86 -2.72
C LYS A 29 37.61 -6.37 -2.49
N GLU A 30 38.07 -7.14 -3.46
CA GLU A 30 38.23 -8.59 -3.31
C GLU A 30 39.27 -8.85 -2.20
N GLY A 31 38.94 -9.76 -1.28
CA GLY A 31 39.73 -10.05 -0.09
C GLY A 31 39.34 -9.25 1.17
N ASP A 32 38.50 -8.21 1.06
CA ASP A 32 38.05 -7.46 2.23
C ASP A 32 37.14 -8.32 3.12
N GLN A 33 37.29 -8.17 4.44
CA GLN A 33 36.40 -8.76 5.42
C GLN A 33 35.26 -7.80 5.73
N VAL A 34 34.05 -8.20 5.38
CA VAL A 34 32.84 -7.40 5.55
C VAL A 34 31.84 -8.06 6.47
N LEU A 35 31.09 -7.22 7.16
CA LEU A 35 30.03 -7.62 8.06
C LEU A 35 28.67 -7.48 7.35
N VAL A 36 27.80 -8.51 7.43
CA VAL A 36 26.49 -8.48 6.76
C VAL A 36 25.37 -8.22 7.76
N SER A 37 24.55 -7.19 7.50
CA SER A 37 23.43 -6.85 8.37
C SER A 37 22.25 -7.81 8.21
N THR A 38 21.78 -8.38 9.31
CA THR A 38 20.65 -9.33 9.32
C THR A 38 19.27 -8.68 9.31
N LEU A 39 19.19 -7.34 9.30
CA LEU A 39 17.94 -6.58 9.48
C LEU A 39 16.83 -6.98 8.48
N ASN A 40 17.21 -7.33 7.25
CA ASN A 40 16.31 -7.66 6.15
C ASN A 40 16.31 -9.17 5.78
N PHE A 41 16.92 -10.02 6.60
CA PHE A 41 16.99 -11.46 6.34
C PHE A 41 15.73 -12.17 6.87
N ASN A 42 14.77 -12.38 5.97
CA ASN A 42 13.52 -13.09 6.28
C ASN A 42 13.69 -14.61 6.48
N ASN A 43 14.84 -15.16 6.06
CA ASN A 43 15.14 -16.59 6.09
C ASN A 43 15.85 -17.06 7.37
N LEU A 44 16.23 -16.13 8.26
CA LEU A 44 16.75 -16.49 9.58
C LEU A 44 15.58 -16.94 10.47
N LYS A 45 15.77 -17.96 11.31
CA LYS A 45 14.74 -18.49 12.24
C LYS A 45 14.86 -17.81 13.61
N GLY A 46 13.76 -17.70 14.36
CA GLY A 46 13.75 -17.20 15.75
C GLY A 46 13.28 -15.75 15.96
N PRO A 47 13.27 -15.23 17.20
CA PRO A 47 12.79 -13.87 17.50
C PRO A 47 13.78 -12.80 17.01
N LYS A 48 13.28 -11.77 16.30
CA LYS A 48 14.11 -10.67 15.75
C LYS A 48 15.02 -10.00 16.79
N LYS A 49 14.57 -9.91 18.04
CA LYS A 49 15.29 -9.26 19.15
C LYS A 49 16.48 -10.07 19.70
N MET A 50 16.52 -11.37 19.44
CA MET A 50 17.60 -12.26 19.89
C MET A 50 18.62 -12.57 18.80
N ARG A 51 18.40 -12.07 17.58
CA ARG A 51 19.34 -12.27 16.48
C ARG A 51 20.38 -11.17 16.51
N ASP A 52 21.63 -11.54 16.25
CA ASP A 52 22.69 -10.57 16.05
C ASP A 52 22.33 -9.67 14.87
N SER A 53 22.43 -8.35 15.06
CA SER A 53 22.11 -7.35 14.03
C SER A 53 23.04 -7.44 12.82
N ILE A 54 24.21 -8.04 13.04
CA ILE A 54 25.30 -8.17 12.10
C ILE A 54 25.91 -9.56 12.29
N VAL A 55 26.19 -10.26 11.20
CA VAL A 55 26.81 -11.58 11.23
C VAL A 55 28.13 -11.54 10.49
N GLY A 56 29.15 -12.15 11.12
CA GLY A 56 30.38 -12.72 10.54
C GLY A 56 31.30 -11.79 9.76
N PRO A 57 32.63 -11.89 9.92
CA PRO A 57 33.54 -11.39 8.89
C PRO A 57 33.47 -12.34 7.69
N PHE A 58 32.87 -11.88 6.60
CA PHE A 58 32.84 -12.58 5.32
C PHE A 58 33.89 -11.99 4.39
N THR A 59 34.68 -12.84 3.75
CA THR A 59 35.65 -12.40 2.74
C THR A 59 34.96 -12.23 1.39
N ILE A 60 35.15 -11.09 0.75
CA ILE A 60 34.67 -10.86 -0.61
C ILE A 60 35.52 -11.68 -1.58
N ILE A 61 34.93 -12.71 -2.18
CA ILE A 61 35.63 -13.61 -3.12
C ILE A 61 35.74 -12.98 -4.50
N LYS A 62 34.65 -12.36 -4.97
CA LYS A 62 34.55 -11.79 -6.31
C LYS A 62 33.54 -10.67 -6.35
N LEU A 63 33.89 -9.57 -7.00
CA LEU A 63 32.93 -8.50 -7.29
C LEU A 63 32.12 -8.88 -8.54
N ILE A 64 30.81 -8.99 -8.35
CA ILE A 64 29.87 -9.11 -9.47
C ILE A 64 29.59 -7.69 -9.92
N GLY A 65 29.97 -7.35 -11.16
CA GLY A 65 29.78 -6.01 -11.72
C GLY A 65 28.31 -5.58 -11.79
N LYS A 66 28.07 -4.39 -12.36
CA LYS A 66 26.71 -3.86 -12.56
C LYS A 66 25.87 -4.90 -13.30
N THR A 67 24.64 -5.09 -12.84
CA THR A 67 23.72 -6.03 -13.49
C THR A 67 23.36 -5.46 -14.85
N GLU A 68 23.94 -6.03 -15.91
CA GLU A 68 23.55 -5.74 -17.29
C GLU A 68 22.08 -6.15 -17.50
N GLU A 69 21.22 -5.20 -17.83
CA GLU A 69 19.77 -5.41 -17.95
C GLU A 69 19.44 -6.46 -19.03
N ASP A 70 20.27 -6.53 -20.07
CA ASP A 70 20.14 -7.48 -21.18
C ASP A 70 20.33 -8.94 -20.74
N LYS A 71 21.10 -9.18 -19.68
CA LYS A 71 21.39 -10.53 -19.18
C LYS A 71 20.27 -11.08 -18.32
N PHE A 72 19.41 -10.21 -17.78
CA PHE A 72 18.29 -10.59 -16.91
C PHE A 72 17.00 -9.84 -17.30
N PRO A 73 16.42 -10.14 -18.47
CA PRO A 73 15.27 -9.41 -19.01
C PRO A 73 14.01 -9.49 -18.13
N SER A 74 13.89 -10.53 -17.31
CA SER A 74 12.79 -10.67 -16.33
C SER A 74 12.92 -9.78 -15.10
N ARG A 75 14.09 -9.16 -14.86
CA ARG A 75 14.35 -8.26 -13.72
C ARG A 75 14.10 -6.78 -14.07
N LYS A 76 13.38 -6.49 -15.16
CA LYS A 76 12.95 -5.12 -15.46
C LYS A 76 12.19 -4.58 -14.26
N LYS A 77 12.76 -3.57 -13.59
CA LYS A 77 12.06 -2.82 -12.56
C LYS A 77 10.98 -2.05 -13.30
N ASN A 78 9.72 -2.37 -13.06
CA ASN A 78 8.60 -1.55 -13.52
C ASN A 78 8.67 -0.22 -12.75
N ASN A 79 9.59 0.67 -13.16
CA ASN A 79 9.75 2.01 -12.62
C ASN A 79 8.72 2.98 -13.20
N THR A 80 7.88 2.52 -14.13
CA THR A 80 6.71 3.27 -14.56
C THR A 80 5.81 3.41 -13.32
N PRO A 81 5.62 4.64 -12.79
CA PRO A 81 4.55 4.87 -11.84
C PRO A 81 3.28 4.29 -12.48
N PRO A 82 2.49 3.49 -11.76
CA PRO A 82 1.31 2.87 -12.35
C PRO A 82 0.52 3.98 -13.03
N GLU A 83 0.35 3.86 -14.35
CA GLU A 83 -0.49 4.77 -15.12
C GLU A 83 -1.85 4.76 -14.44
N ILE A 84 -2.22 5.90 -13.85
CA ILE A 84 -3.50 6.04 -13.17
C ILE A 84 -4.52 6.03 -14.29
N VAL A 85 -5.01 4.84 -14.64
CA VAL A 85 -6.14 4.70 -15.52
C VAL A 85 -7.28 5.40 -14.79
N GLU A 86 -7.71 6.57 -15.27
CA GLU A 86 -8.98 7.16 -14.87
C GLU A 86 -10.07 6.23 -15.39
N VAL A 87 -10.39 5.21 -14.58
CA VAL A 87 -11.53 4.35 -14.82
C VAL A 87 -12.75 5.20 -14.51
N GLU A 88 -13.29 5.81 -15.57
CA GLU A 88 -14.64 6.34 -15.54
C GLU A 88 -15.60 5.17 -15.25
N ASP A 89 -16.34 5.34 -14.16
CA ASP A 89 -17.49 4.56 -13.71
C ASP A 89 -17.30 3.07 -13.38
N SER A 90 -16.83 2.80 -12.16
CA SER A 90 -17.56 1.92 -11.24
C SER A 90 -17.00 2.06 -9.81
N HIS A 91 -17.88 2.32 -8.86
CA HIS A 91 -17.67 2.34 -7.41
C HIS A 91 -16.37 1.66 -6.94
N GLY A 92 -15.34 2.46 -6.68
CA GLY A 92 -14.04 1.96 -6.21
C GLY A 92 -14.18 1.07 -4.97
N PRO A 93 -13.15 0.29 -4.62
CA PRO A 93 -13.29 -0.76 -3.61
C PRO A 93 -13.77 -0.16 -2.28
N LEU A 94 -14.89 -0.69 -1.80
CA LEU A 94 -15.51 -0.30 -0.54
C LEU A 94 -14.59 -0.59 0.65
N ARG A 95 -14.50 0.36 1.58
CA ARG A 95 -13.82 0.16 2.88
C ARG A 95 -14.80 -0.38 3.90
N LYS A 96 -15.90 0.33 4.12
CA LYS A 96 -16.94 -0.05 5.08
C LYS A 96 -18.26 0.69 4.83
N ILE A 97 -19.34 0.11 5.34
CA ILE A 97 -20.63 0.78 5.52
C ILE A 97 -20.64 1.39 6.92
N ILE A 98 -21.08 2.64 7.04
CA ILE A 98 -21.06 3.40 8.30
C ILE A 98 -22.45 3.48 8.91
N LYS A 99 -23.46 3.82 8.09
CA LYS A 99 -24.83 4.03 8.54
C LYS A 99 -25.81 3.43 7.54
N ALA A 100 -27.02 3.19 8.01
CA ALA A 100 -28.17 2.85 7.19
C ALA A 100 -29.27 3.88 7.43
N ARG A 101 -30.07 4.15 6.40
CA ARG A 101 -31.32 4.92 6.50
C ARG A 101 -32.36 4.32 5.56
N THR A 102 -33.63 4.58 5.85
CA THR A 102 -34.73 4.28 4.92
C THR A 102 -35.29 5.61 4.44
N ILE A 103 -35.45 5.76 3.13
CA ILE A 103 -36.08 6.94 2.52
C ILE A 103 -37.21 6.49 1.62
N ARG A 104 -38.26 7.30 1.51
CA ARG A 104 -39.37 7.03 0.62
C ARG A 104 -39.12 7.74 -0.71
N LEU A 105 -38.77 6.98 -1.75
CA LEU A 105 -38.56 7.47 -3.11
C LEU A 105 -39.63 6.87 -4.01
N ASN A 106 -40.30 7.69 -4.82
CA ASN A 106 -41.34 7.26 -5.76
C ASN A 106 -42.45 6.40 -5.09
N GLY A 107 -42.83 6.76 -3.87
CA GLY A 107 -43.85 6.05 -3.07
C GLY A 107 -43.39 4.73 -2.45
N LYS A 108 -42.19 4.25 -2.76
CA LYS A 108 -41.60 3.02 -2.20
C LYS A 108 -40.54 3.35 -1.14
N ASP A 109 -40.53 2.58 -0.07
CA ASP A 109 -39.50 2.68 0.96
C ASP A 109 -38.23 1.96 0.49
N GLN A 110 -37.15 2.71 0.32
CA GLN A 110 -35.86 2.21 -0.12
C GLN A 110 -34.81 2.37 0.99
N ARG A 111 -34.11 1.28 1.30
CA ARG A 111 -32.96 1.31 2.20
C ARG A 111 -31.72 1.81 1.47
N GLN A 112 -31.03 2.76 2.08
CA GLN A 112 -29.75 3.28 1.63
C GLN A 112 -28.68 3.10 2.71
N TYR A 113 -27.45 2.93 2.26
CA TYR A 113 -26.29 2.73 3.11
C TYR A 113 -25.24 3.80 2.85
N LEU A 114 -24.71 4.38 3.91
CA LEU A 114 -23.62 5.36 3.82
C LEU A 114 -22.30 4.60 3.68
N VAL A 115 -21.72 4.74 2.50
CA VAL A 115 -20.56 3.98 2.04
C VAL A 115 -19.30 4.83 2.12
N ARG A 116 -18.26 4.28 2.73
CA ARG A 116 -16.91 4.83 2.70
C ARG A 116 -16.02 4.00 1.78
N LEU A 117 -15.41 4.67 0.81
CA LEU A 117 -14.50 4.07 -0.16
C LEU A 117 -13.09 3.88 0.44
N LYS A 118 -12.34 2.89 -0.04
CA LYS A 118 -10.93 2.70 0.36
C LYS A 118 -10.09 3.89 -0.12
N LYS A 119 -9.14 4.30 0.71
CA LYS A 119 -8.17 5.38 0.42
C LYS A 119 -8.80 6.76 0.13
N LYS A 120 -10.08 6.98 0.45
CA LYS A 120 -10.71 8.31 0.37
C LYS A 120 -11.09 8.85 1.75
N THR A 121 -11.20 10.17 1.86
CA THR A 121 -11.58 10.89 3.10
C THR A 121 -13.10 10.86 3.31
N ALA A 122 -13.53 11.21 4.53
CA ALA A 122 -14.94 11.21 4.93
C ALA A 122 -15.84 12.09 4.05
N ASP A 123 -15.27 13.12 3.41
CA ASP A 123 -16.00 14.05 2.54
C ASP A 123 -16.51 13.39 1.25
N THR A 124 -15.99 12.21 0.92
CA THR A 124 -16.39 11.44 -0.26
C THR A 124 -17.41 10.34 0.03
N ASP A 125 -17.89 10.25 1.28
CA ASP A 125 -18.87 9.26 1.68
C ASP A 125 -20.22 9.53 0.97
N LYS A 126 -20.80 8.49 0.36
CA LYS A 126 -22.04 8.62 -0.43
C LYS A 126 -23.10 7.63 0.04
N TRP A 127 -24.37 8.05 -0.05
CA TRP A 127 -25.51 7.16 0.18
C TRP A 127 -25.79 6.36 -1.09
N LEU A 128 -25.73 5.03 -0.98
CA LEU A 128 -25.99 4.10 -2.07
C LEU A 128 -27.12 3.15 -1.72
N ALA A 129 -27.88 2.73 -2.74
CA ALA A 129 -28.86 1.66 -2.63
C ALA A 129 -28.16 0.31 -2.43
N GLU A 130 -28.87 -0.68 -1.87
CA GLU A 130 -28.34 -2.05 -1.69
C GLU A 130 -27.74 -2.63 -2.99
N ASP A 131 -28.45 -2.44 -4.11
CA ASP A 131 -28.04 -2.99 -5.42
C ASP A 131 -26.85 -2.26 -6.05
N ALA A 132 -26.57 -1.03 -5.62
CA ALA A 132 -25.51 -0.20 -6.18
C ALA A 132 -24.15 -0.39 -5.48
N ILE A 133 -24.07 -1.29 -4.48
CA ILE A 133 -22.87 -1.50 -3.65
C ILE A 133 -22.08 -2.70 -4.19
N PRO A 134 -20.81 -2.50 -4.65
CA PRO A 134 -19.92 -3.61 -4.98
C PRO A 134 -19.74 -4.58 -3.81
N ASP A 135 -19.85 -5.89 -4.09
CA ASP A 135 -19.80 -6.94 -3.08
C ASP A 135 -20.73 -6.65 -1.89
N GLY A 136 -21.93 -6.13 -2.17
CA GLY A 136 -22.87 -5.63 -1.16
C GLY A 136 -23.17 -6.65 -0.05
N HIS A 137 -23.39 -7.92 -0.40
CA HIS A 137 -23.71 -8.98 0.56
C HIS A 137 -22.64 -9.12 1.66
N LEU A 138 -21.36 -9.04 1.33
CA LEU A 138 -20.25 -9.17 2.28
C LEU A 138 -20.21 -7.97 3.24
N HIS A 139 -20.35 -6.77 2.69
CA HIS A 139 -20.29 -5.52 3.44
C HIS A 139 -21.52 -5.35 4.34
N LEU A 140 -22.70 -5.71 3.85
CA LEU A 140 -23.96 -5.67 4.60
C LEU A 140 -23.97 -6.70 5.73
N ARG A 141 -23.45 -7.92 5.49
CA ARG A 141 -23.29 -8.92 6.55
C ARG A 141 -22.42 -8.39 7.67
N ARG A 142 -21.24 -7.84 7.34
CA ARG A 142 -20.30 -7.27 8.34
C ARG A 142 -20.95 -6.12 9.13
N PHE A 143 -21.67 -5.22 8.46
CA PHE A 143 -22.37 -4.11 9.10
C PHE A 143 -23.48 -4.56 10.04
N ARG A 144 -24.28 -5.56 9.64
CA ARG A 144 -25.34 -6.14 10.47
C ARG A 144 -24.78 -6.84 11.71
N THR A 145 -23.59 -7.47 11.61
CA THR A 145 -22.93 -8.08 12.76
C THR A 145 -22.28 -7.07 13.69
N SER A 146 -21.66 -6.00 13.16
CA SER A 146 -20.99 -5.00 14.00
C SER A 146 -21.97 -4.19 14.84
N GLY A 147 -23.17 -3.89 14.31
CA GLY A 147 -24.20 -3.18 15.07
C GLY A 147 -24.74 -3.95 16.29
N ARG A 148 -24.58 -5.28 16.34
CA ARG A 148 -25.00 -6.10 17.49
C ARG A 148 -24.03 -5.97 18.67
N THR A 149 -22.73 -5.85 18.37
CA THR A 149 -21.68 -5.79 19.40
C THR A 149 -21.68 -4.46 20.16
N GLU A 150 -22.08 -3.37 19.50
CA GLU A 150 -22.17 -2.05 20.14
C GLU A 150 -23.40 -1.92 21.07
N GLN A 151 -24.45 -2.73 20.86
CA GLN A 151 -25.66 -2.73 21.71
C GLN A 151 -25.55 -3.66 22.92
N SER A 152 -24.63 -4.62 22.95
CA SER A 152 -24.48 -5.60 24.03
C SER A 152 -23.52 -5.16 25.16
N HIS A 153 -23.02 -3.93 25.13
CA HIS A 153 -22.12 -3.34 26.13
C HIS A 153 -22.75 -2.15 26.89
N GLN A 154 -24.08 -2.08 26.91
CA GLN A 154 -24.83 -1.15 27.77
C GLN A 154 -25.66 -1.94 28.78
#